data_AF-A0AAE0BWW5-F1
#
_entry.id   AF-A0AAE0BWW5-F1
#
_cell.length_a   1.000
_cell.length_b   1.000
_cell.length_c   1.000
_cell.angle_alpha   90.00
_cell.angle_beta   90.00
_cell.angle_gamma   90.00
#
_symmetry.space_group_name_H-M   'P 1'
#
loop_
_entity.id
_entity.type
_entity.pdbx_description
1 polymer ?
#
loop_
_entity_poly.entity_id
_entity_poly.type
_entity_poly.pdbx_seq_one_letter_code
_entity_poly.pdbx_strand_id
1 'polypeptide(L)'
;MREIVDKHYVDNWVIPFSLGHTVDLSVEWKPYQAAKLALDNVITPSLAKKLQFEHVARLPGLLTDLASFLTEGVLTEEFILCNHDQILGTLRNCNVAIQWLMLHVRTPSAKPLLPVTHHLDAVPNPFPAGLTALSGCLCGFGARVVLRWRRLLGKRTKSDPRAHLAPS
;
A
#
# COMPACT_ATOMS: atom_id res chain seq x y z
N MET A 1 14.24 -6.79 22.30
CA MET A 1 13.19 -7.08 21.29
C MET A 1 12.11 -6.01 21.26
N ARG A 2 11.45 -5.71 22.39
CA ARG A 2 10.41 -4.65 22.46
C ARG A 2 10.86 -3.30 21.88
N GLU A 3 12.03 -2.81 22.29
CA GLU A 3 12.59 -1.54 21.79
C GLU A 3 12.77 -1.50 20.25
N ILE A 4 13.11 -2.62 19.64
CA ILE A 4 13.27 -2.71 18.17
C ILE A 4 11.91 -2.58 17.49
N VAL A 5 10.88 -3.25 18.03
CA VAL A 5 9.51 -3.15 17.54
C VAL A 5 8.98 -1.74 17.68
N ASP A 6 9.14 -1.14 18.86
CA ASP A 6 8.66 0.20 19.18
C ASP A 6 9.36 1.30 18.34
N LYS A 7 10.60 1.08 17.88
CA LYS A 7 11.31 2.06 17.04
C LYS A 7 11.09 1.87 15.54
N HIS A 8 10.96 0.63 15.06
CA HIS A 8 11.04 0.33 13.63
C HIS A 8 9.75 -0.23 13.02
N TYR A 9 8.90 -0.89 13.81
CA TYR A 9 7.78 -1.69 13.29
C TYR A 9 6.41 -1.23 13.80
N VAL A 10 6.32 -0.07 14.45
CA VAL A 10 5.05 0.54 14.87
C VAL A 10 4.17 0.87 13.66
N ASP A 11 4.79 1.51 12.66
CA ASP A 11 4.06 2.02 11.48
C ASP A 11 4.18 1.10 10.26
N ASN A 12 5.25 0.29 10.18
CA ASN A 12 5.61 -0.53 9.02
C ASN A 12 5.80 -2.01 9.39
N TRP A 13 4.73 -2.67 9.85
CA TRP A 13 4.78 -4.11 10.16
C TRP A 13 4.65 -5.01 8.92
N VAL A 14 4.30 -4.42 7.77
CA VAL A 14 4.34 -5.07 6.46
C VAL A 14 5.55 -4.53 5.71
N ILE A 15 6.47 -5.41 5.33
CA ILE A 15 7.78 -5.00 4.77
C ILE A 15 7.97 -5.59 3.38
N PRO A 16 8.39 -4.79 2.39
CA PRO A 16 8.87 -5.32 1.11
C PRO A 16 10.30 -5.83 1.28
N PHE A 17 10.57 -7.09 0.95
CA PHE A 17 11.94 -7.65 1.07
C PHE A 17 12.60 -7.94 -0.29
N SER A 18 11.82 -8.15 -1.35
CA SER A 18 12.37 -8.39 -2.70
C SER A 18 11.32 -8.12 -3.78
N LEU A 19 11.62 -7.32 -4.80
CA LEU A 19 10.91 -7.18 -6.08
C LEU A 19 9.39 -7.48 -6.09
N GLY A 20 8.62 -6.84 -5.21
CA GLY A 20 7.17 -6.98 -5.12
C GLY A 20 6.65 -8.07 -4.17
N HIS A 21 7.55 -8.85 -3.57
CA HIS A 21 7.26 -9.71 -2.42
C HIS A 21 7.22 -8.89 -1.14
N THR A 22 6.13 -9.08 -0.41
CA THR A 22 5.83 -8.40 0.84
C THR A 22 5.63 -9.43 1.94
N VAL A 23 6.16 -9.15 3.11
CA VAL A 23 6.10 -10.00 4.29
C VAL A 23 5.33 -9.28 5.37
N ASP A 24 4.33 -9.97 5.94
CA ASP A 24 3.65 -9.53 7.15
C ASP A 24 4.36 -10.13 8.37
N LEU A 25 4.96 -9.25 9.17
CA LEU A 25 5.69 -9.66 10.37
C LEU A 25 4.79 -10.34 11.40
N SER A 26 3.48 -10.04 11.45
CA SER A 26 2.56 -10.67 12.40
C SER A 26 2.38 -12.17 12.15
N VAL A 27 2.56 -12.60 10.88
CA VAL A 27 2.49 -13.99 10.46
C VAL A 27 3.87 -14.64 10.57
N GLU A 28 4.90 -14.01 9.99
CA GLU A 28 6.24 -14.59 9.93
C GLU A 28 6.91 -14.69 11.30
N TRP A 29 6.57 -13.80 12.26
CA TRP A 29 7.14 -13.86 13.61
C TRP A 29 6.38 -14.75 14.57
N LYS A 30 5.37 -15.49 14.10
CA LYS A 30 4.62 -16.47 14.90
C LYS A 30 5.49 -17.49 15.66
N PRO A 31 6.58 -18.07 15.12
CA PRO A 31 7.42 -19.00 15.87
C PRO A 31 8.30 -18.31 16.93
N TYR A 32 8.50 -16.99 16.86
CA TYR A 32 9.35 -16.24 17.79
C TYR A 32 8.49 -15.56 18.87
N GLN A 33 8.27 -16.24 19.99
CA GLN A 33 7.35 -15.80 21.06
C GLN A 33 7.62 -14.36 21.54
N ALA A 34 8.88 -13.99 21.80
CA ALA A 34 9.24 -12.66 22.27
C ALA A 34 8.96 -11.56 21.22
N ALA A 35 9.12 -11.87 19.94
CA ALA A 35 8.91 -10.94 18.84
C ALA A 35 7.42 -10.75 18.55
N LYS A 36 6.65 -11.85 18.58
CA LYS A 36 5.20 -11.82 18.46
C LYS A 36 4.54 -11.04 19.60
N LEU A 37 4.90 -11.31 20.85
CA LEU A 37 4.37 -10.56 22.00
C LEU A 37 4.70 -9.06 21.91
N ALA A 38 5.88 -8.70 21.41
CA ALA A 38 6.23 -7.31 21.19
C ALA A 38 5.35 -6.66 20.10
N LEU A 39 5.13 -7.34 18.96
CA LEU A 39 4.26 -6.84 17.88
C LEU A 39 2.79 -6.71 18.30
N ASP A 40 2.24 -7.72 18.98
CA ASP A 40 0.83 -7.73 19.39
C ASP A 40 0.50 -6.58 20.37
N ASN A 41 1.46 -6.17 21.19
CA ASN A 41 1.31 -5.03 22.10
C ASN A 41 1.26 -3.67 21.38
N VAL A 42 1.87 -3.58 20.20
CA VAL A 42 2.01 -2.33 19.45
C VAL A 42 0.92 -2.23 18.39
N ILE A 43 0.75 -3.28 17.59
CA ILE A 43 -0.14 -3.30 16.43
C ILE A 43 -1.57 -3.56 16.88
N THR A 44 -2.20 -2.55 17.44
CA THR A 44 -3.63 -2.57 17.79
C THR A 44 -4.48 -2.19 16.56
N PRO A 45 -5.68 -2.78 16.34
CA PRO A 45 -6.56 -2.36 15.24
C PRO A 45 -6.93 -0.87 15.27
N SER A 46 -6.94 -0.23 16.44
CA SER A 46 -7.15 1.22 16.58
C SER A 46 -5.96 2.02 16.00
N LEU A 47 -4.72 1.61 16.30
CA LEU A 47 -3.52 2.21 15.74
C LEU A 47 -3.50 2.06 14.21
N ALA A 48 -3.81 0.86 13.71
CA ALA A 48 -3.83 0.60 12.27
C ALA A 48 -4.84 1.49 11.52
N LYS A 49 -6.04 1.72 12.10
CA LYS A 49 -7.03 2.66 11.56
C LYS A 49 -6.56 4.11 11.61
N LYS A 50 -5.92 4.51 12.72
CA LYS A 50 -5.35 5.85 12.88
C LYS A 50 -4.31 6.13 11.79
N LEU A 51 -3.33 5.24 11.62
CA LEU A 51 -2.30 5.34 10.59
C LEU A 51 -2.91 5.36 9.18
N GLN A 52 -3.92 4.51 8.94
CA GLN A 52 -4.65 4.53 7.68
C GLN A 52 -5.25 5.90 7.37
N PHE A 53 -5.96 6.47 8.36
CA PHE A 53 -6.57 7.79 8.20
C PHE A 53 -5.52 8.87 7.99
N GLU A 54 -4.41 8.85 8.74
CA GLU A 54 -3.32 9.82 8.60
C GLU A 54 -2.67 9.78 7.21
N HIS A 55 -2.39 8.59 6.67
CA HIS A 55 -1.82 8.45 5.33
C HIS A 55 -2.79 8.87 4.23
N VAL A 56 -4.08 8.53 4.35
CA VAL A 56 -5.13 8.96 3.40
C VAL A 56 -5.34 10.47 3.46
N ALA A 57 -5.39 11.07 4.65
CA ALA A 57 -5.57 12.51 4.83
C ALA A 57 -4.39 13.33 4.30
N ARG A 58 -3.18 12.74 4.27
CA ARG A 58 -1.97 13.39 3.71
C ARG A 58 -1.96 13.43 2.18
N LEU A 59 -2.61 12.48 1.51
CA LEU A 59 -2.63 12.39 0.04
C LEU A 59 -3.06 13.68 -0.68
N PRO A 60 -4.18 14.35 -0.35
CA PRO A 60 -4.60 15.54 -1.08
C PRO A 60 -3.55 16.64 -1.03
N GLY A 61 -2.92 16.89 0.12
CA GLY A 61 -1.85 17.88 0.25
C GLY A 61 -0.64 17.54 -0.62
N LEU A 62 -0.19 16.28 -0.59
CA LEU A 62 0.91 15.82 -1.42
C LEU A 62 0.61 15.93 -2.92
N LEU A 63 -0.64 15.70 -3.32
CA LEU A 63 -1.05 15.86 -4.71
C LEU A 63 -1.12 17.33 -5.14
N THR A 64 -1.53 18.24 -4.25
CA THR A 64 -1.46 19.69 -4.51
C THR A 64 -0.02 20.15 -4.66
N ASP A 65 0.88 19.73 -3.77
CA ASP A 65 2.29 20.06 -3.83
C ASP A 65 2.92 19.55 -5.14
N LEU A 66 2.63 18.30 -5.50
CA LEU A 66 3.12 17.69 -6.74
C LEU A 66 2.55 18.39 -7.98
N ALA A 67 1.27 18.75 -7.97
CA ALA A 67 0.64 19.50 -9.06
C ALA A 67 1.31 20.87 -9.26
N SER A 68 1.70 21.56 -8.18
CA SER A 68 2.39 22.84 -8.27
C SER A 68 3.74 22.74 -9.00
N PHE A 69 4.51 21.69 -8.74
CA PHE A 69 5.79 21.45 -9.41
C PHE A 69 5.66 21.00 -10.86
N LEU A 70 4.56 20.30 -11.18
CA LEU A 70 4.29 19.80 -12.53
C LEU A 70 3.60 20.82 -13.45
N THR A 71 3.41 22.06 -12.99
CA THR A 71 2.95 23.14 -13.86
C THR A 71 4.01 23.51 -14.89
N GLU A 72 3.59 23.74 -16.14
CA GLU A 72 4.49 24.09 -17.23
C GLU A 72 5.33 25.33 -16.89
N GLY A 73 6.65 25.23 -17.07
CA GLY A 73 7.57 26.35 -16.85
C GLY A 73 8.05 26.57 -15.40
N VAL A 74 7.58 25.79 -14.42
CA VAL A 74 8.06 25.89 -13.02
C VAL A 74 9.35 25.09 -12.80
N LEU A 75 9.44 23.89 -13.38
CA LEU A 75 10.58 22.98 -13.17
C LEU A 75 11.78 23.32 -14.08
N THR A 76 12.30 24.56 -14.02
CA THR A 76 13.52 24.95 -14.76
C THR A 76 14.79 24.52 -14.02
N GLU A 77 15.94 24.50 -14.71
CA GLU A 77 17.22 24.10 -14.13
C GLU A 77 17.58 24.97 -12.92
N GLU A 78 17.39 26.29 -13.02
CA GLU A 78 17.66 27.24 -11.95
C GLU A 78 16.74 27.02 -10.75
N PHE A 79 15.46 26.73 -11.01
CA PHE A 79 14.49 26.45 -9.96
C PHE A 79 14.83 25.17 -9.20
N ILE A 80 15.24 24.12 -9.91
CA ILE A 80 15.64 22.83 -9.32
C ILE A 80 16.88 23.03 -8.43
N LEU A 81 17.91 23.73 -8.92
CA LEU A 81 19.13 23.98 -8.15
C LEU A 81 18.83 24.74 -6.84
N CYS A 82 17.91 25.70 -6.89
CA CYS A 82 17.54 26.50 -5.71
C CYS A 82 16.60 25.75 -4.74
N ASN A 83 15.76 24.83 -5.22
CA ASN A 83 14.69 24.20 -4.43
C ASN A 83 14.78 22.66 -4.33
N HIS A 84 15.94 22.07 -4.63
CA HIS A 84 16.11 20.62 -4.70
C HIS A 84 15.69 19.90 -3.40
N ASP A 85 16.00 20.46 -2.22
CA ASP A 85 15.63 19.90 -0.92
C ASP A 85 14.10 19.79 -0.76
N GLN A 86 13.37 20.83 -1.20
CA GLN A 86 11.91 20.83 -1.14
C GLN A 86 11.32 19.78 -2.07
N ILE A 87 11.82 19.70 -3.31
CA ILE A 87 11.35 18.75 -4.33
C ILE A 87 11.60 17.30 -3.85
N LEU A 88 12.81 17.01 -3.40
CA LEU A 88 13.18 15.68 -2.90
C LEU A 88 12.42 15.33 -1.62
N GLY A 89 12.15 16.32 -0.75
CA GLY A 89 11.31 16.16 0.44
C GLY A 89 9.88 15.75 0.09
N THR A 90 9.23 16.47 -0.84
CA THR A 90 7.88 16.14 -1.31
C THR A 90 7.85 14.76 -1.97
N LEU A 91 8.82 14.43 -2.82
CA LEU A 91 8.91 13.13 -3.48
C LEU A 91 9.08 11.99 -2.47
N ARG A 92 9.91 12.18 -1.45
CA ARG A 92 10.08 11.22 -0.35
C ARG A 92 8.77 11.02 0.41
N ASN A 93 8.05 12.09 0.73
CA ASN A 93 6.77 12.02 1.43
C ASN A 93 5.70 11.30 0.60
N CYS A 94 5.64 11.55 -0.71
CA CYS A 94 4.81 10.80 -1.65
C CYS A 94 5.15 9.31 -1.65
N ASN A 95 6.43 8.96 -1.73
CA ASN A 95 6.86 7.57 -1.75
C ASN A 95 6.49 6.83 -0.47
N VAL A 96 6.69 7.46 0.70
CA VAL A 96 6.31 6.88 2.01
C VAL A 96 4.79 6.65 2.08
N ALA A 97 3.98 7.63 1.67
CA ALA A 97 2.52 7.51 1.70
C ALA A 97 2.00 6.43 0.75
N ILE A 98 2.49 6.41 -0.49
CA ILE A 98 2.08 5.44 -1.50
C ILE A 98 2.52 4.02 -1.11
N GLN A 99 3.76 3.86 -0.67
CA GLN A 99 4.29 2.58 -0.24
C GLN A 99 3.46 2.02 0.93
N TRP A 100 3.17 2.84 1.95
CA TRP A 100 2.38 2.41 3.09
C TRP A 100 0.99 1.93 2.66
N LEU A 101 0.29 2.71 1.82
CA LEU A 101 -1.04 2.36 1.32
C LEU A 101 -1.02 1.09 0.45
N MET A 102 -0.04 0.95 -0.45
CA MET A 102 0.06 -0.22 -1.33
C MET A 102 0.34 -1.51 -0.55
N LEU A 103 1.19 -1.46 0.47
CA LEU A 103 1.55 -2.63 1.27
C LEU A 103 0.37 -3.10 2.11
N HIS A 104 -0.31 -2.19 2.81
CA HIS A 104 -1.37 -2.53 3.76
C HIS A 104 -2.72 -2.86 3.08
N VAL A 105 -2.93 -2.47 1.81
CA VAL A 105 -4.10 -2.90 1.02
C VAL A 105 -3.96 -4.34 0.51
N ARG A 106 -2.72 -4.83 0.30
CA ARG A 106 -2.44 -6.13 -0.31
C ARG A 106 -2.25 -7.25 0.71
N THR A 107 -2.17 -6.95 2.00
CA THR A 107 -2.04 -7.96 3.05
C THR A 107 -3.37 -8.65 3.37
N PRO A 108 -3.46 -9.99 3.25
CA PRO A 108 -4.69 -10.76 3.48
C PRO A 108 -5.03 -10.99 4.96
N SER A 109 -4.13 -10.63 5.88
CA SER A 109 -4.21 -10.87 7.33
C SER A 109 -5.07 -9.83 8.05
N ALA A 110 -6.39 -9.97 7.90
CA ALA A 110 -7.38 -9.85 8.97
C ALA A 110 -7.14 -8.79 10.07
N LYS A 111 -7.02 -7.51 9.71
CA LYS A 111 -7.63 -6.40 10.47
C LYS A 111 -8.45 -5.63 9.45
N PRO A 112 -9.76 -5.38 9.68
CA PRO A 112 -10.59 -4.68 8.72
C PRO A 112 -10.13 -3.23 8.61
N LEU A 113 -9.13 -3.01 7.75
CA LEU A 113 -8.78 -1.71 7.21
C LEU A 113 -9.91 -1.35 6.25
N LEU A 114 -10.43 -0.13 6.38
CA LEU A 114 -11.54 0.30 5.54
C LEU A 114 -11.10 0.26 4.07
N PRO A 115 -11.97 -0.13 3.13
CA PRO A 115 -11.64 -0.04 1.72
C PRO A 115 -11.34 1.42 1.38
N VAL A 116 -10.09 1.70 0.99
CA VAL A 116 -9.58 3.03 0.60
C VAL A 116 -10.28 3.56 -0.68
N THR A 117 -11.11 2.73 -1.32
CA THR A 117 -11.78 3.02 -2.59
C THR A 117 -12.66 4.27 -2.56
N HIS A 118 -13.29 4.61 -1.42
CA HIS A 118 -14.22 5.74 -1.39
C HIS A 118 -13.57 7.12 -1.31
N HIS A 119 -12.30 7.22 -0.90
CA HIS A 119 -11.61 8.53 -0.76
C HIS A 119 -10.78 8.92 -1.99
N LEU A 120 -10.36 7.96 -2.82
CA LEU A 120 -9.62 8.25 -4.05
C LEU A 120 -10.53 8.78 -5.17
N ASP A 121 -11.82 8.42 -5.16
CA ASP A 121 -12.81 8.94 -6.12
C ASP A 121 -13.17 10.42 -5.87
N ALA A 122 -12.83 10.95 -4.69
CA ALA A 122 -13.13 12.33 -4.29
C ALA A 122 -11.97 13.31 -4.49
N VAL A 123 -10.81 12.85 -4.97
CA VAL A 123 -9.69 13.74 -5.28
C VAL A 123 -9.94 14.37 -6.65
N PRO A 124 -10.10 15.71 -6.75
CA PRO A 124 -10.21 16.36 -8.05
C PRO A 124 -8.92 16.09 -8.83
N ASN A 125 -9.08 15.48 -10.01
CA ASN A 125 -7.98 15.12 -10.89
C ASN A 125 -7.18 16.39 -11.23
N PRO A 126 -5.89 16.50 -10.84
CA PRO A 126 -5.11 17.72 -11.06
C PRO A 126 -4.62 17.86 -12.51
N PHE A 127 -4.89 16.88 -13.38
CA PHE A 127 -4.46 16.90 -14.77
C PHE A 127 -5.47 17.64 -15.66
N PRO A 128 -5.02 18.58 -16.52
CA PRO A 128 -5.90 19.25 -17.48
C PRO A 128 -6.53 18.22 -18.42
N ALA A 129 -7.77 18.49 -18.84
CA ALA A 129 -8.70 17.57 -19.48
C ALA A 129 -8.20 16.86 -20.78
N GLY A 130 -7.04 17.22 -21.31
CA GLY A 130 -6.46 16.68 -22.55
C GLY A 130 -5.84 15.27 -22.46
N LEU A 131 -5.59 14.74 -21.25
CA LEU A 131 -5.02 13.38 -21.06
C LEU A 131 -6.04 12.32 -20.60
N THR A 132 -7.32 12.69 -20.53
CA THR A 132 -8.42 11.82 -20.08
C THR A 132 -8.72 10.63 -21.02
N ALA A 133 -8.18 10.64 -22.26
CA ALA A 133 -8.35 9.54 -23.22
C ALA A 133 -7.62 8.25 -22.83
N LEU A 134 -6.64 8.29 -21.92
CA LEU A 134 -5.94 7.08 -21.43
C LEU A 134 -6.41 6.62 -20.03
N SER A 135 -7.11 7.47 -19.28
CA SER A 135 -7.64 7.13 -17.95
C SER A 135 -8.86 6.22 -18.00
N GLY A 136 -9.64 6.25 -19.08
CA GLY A 136 -10.79 5.35 -19.29
C GLY A 136 -10.39 3.88 -19.45
N CYS A 137 -9.14 3.60 -19.86
CA CYS A 137 -8.64 2.24 -20.05
C CYS A 137 -8.08 1.62 -18.76
N LEU A 138 -7.60 2.41 -17.79
CA LEU A 138 -6.97 1.90 -16.57
C LEU A 138 -7.97 1.60 -15.43
N CYS A 139 -9.07 2.37 -15.31
CA CYS A 139 -10.13 2.05 -14.33
C CYS A 139 -10.94 0.79 -14.72
N GLY A 140 -11.06 0.47 -16.01
CA GLY A 140 -11.76 -0.74 -16.49
C GLY A 140 -10.93 -2.03 -16.42
N PHE A 141 -9.59 -1.92 -16.37
CA PHE A 141 -8.71 -3.08 -16.37
C PHE A 141 -8.58 -3.70 -14.97
N GLY A 142 -8.48 -2.90 -13.91
CA GLY A 142 -8.36 -3.38 -12.54
C GLY A 142 -9.56 -4.23 -12.10
N ALA A 143 -10.79 -3.74 -12.32
CA ALA A 143 -12.01 -4.47 -11.94
C ALA A 143 -12.21 -5.75 -12.76
N ARG A 144 -11.88 -5.75 -14.06
CA ARG A 144 -12.00 -6.93 -14.94
C ARG A 144 -10.90 -7.96 -14.68
N VAL A 145 -9.67 -7.55 -14.38
CA VAL A 145 -8.58 -8.46 -14.00
C VAL A 145 -8.89 -9.11 -12.65
N VAL A 146 -9.35 -8.35 -11.65
CA VAL A 146 -9.74 -8.89 -10.34
C VAL A 146 -10.92 -9.86 -10.47
N LEU A 147 -11.97 -9.53 -11.24
CA LEU A 147 -13.11 -10.42 -11.48
C LEU A 147 -12.76 -11.66 -12.31
N ARG A 148 -11.81 -11.55 -13.26
CA ARG A 148 -11.33 -12.68 -14.08
C ARG A 148 -10.39 -13.59 -13.29
N TRP A 149 -9.55 -13.04 -12.41
CA TRP A 149 -8.71 -13.80 -11.48
C TRP A 149 -9.53 -14.51 -10.39
N ARG A 150 -10.58 -13.86 -9.86
CA ARG A 150 -11.51 -14.48 -8.90
C ARG A 150 -12.28 -15.67 -9.52
N ARG A 151 -12.60 -15.57 -10.82
CA ARG A 151 -13.19 -16.68 -11.61
C ARG A 151 -12.21 -17.80 -11.94
N LEU A 152 -10.91 -17.51 -12.04
CA LEU A 152 -9.86 -18.51 -12.31
C LEU A 152 -9.41 -19.27 -11.04
N LEU A 153 -9.37 -18.60 -9.88
CA LEU A 153 -9.03 -19.24 -8.60
C LEU A 153 -10.22 -19.99 -7.97
N GLY A 154 -11.47 -19.60 -8.27
CA GLY A 154 -12.67 -20.31 -7.82
C GLY A 154 -12.93 -21.67 -8.49
N LYS A 155 -12.13 -22.05 -9.51
CA LYS A 155 -12.26 -23.32 -10.24
C LYS A 155 -11.28 -24.42 -9.79
N ARG A 156 -10.40 -24.17 -8.81
CA ARG A 156 -9.35 -25.15 -8.43
C ARG A 156 -9.52 -25.82 -7.06
N THR A 157 -10.71 -25.76 -6.43
CA THR A 157 -10.99 -26.54 -5.21
C THR A 157 -12.46 -26.97 -5.13
N LYS A 158 -12.87 -27.93 -5.98
CA LYS A 158 -13.98 -28.87 -5.68
C LYS A 158 -14.08 -29.98 -6.73
N SER A 159 -13.39 -31.09 -6.48
CA SER A 159 -13.84 -32.46 -6.77
C SER A 159 -12.86 -33.47 -6.14
N ASP A 160 -13.26 -33.99 -4.98
CA ASP A 160 -12.93 -35.26 -4.27
C ASP A 160 -12.73 -36.50 -5.18
N PRO A 161 -12.53 -37.75 -4.68
CA PRO A 161 -11.79 -38.32 -3.53
C PRO A 161 -10.97 -39.61 -3.92
N ARG A 162 -10.42 -40.33 -2.92
CA ARG A 162 -9.97 -41.75 -2.90
C ARG A 162 -8.55 -42.13 -3.37
N ALA A 163 -7.72 -42.39 -2.35
CA ALA A 163 -7.20 -43.70 -1.99
C ALA A 163 -5.96 -44.29 -2.70
N HIS A 164 -5.07 -44.78 -1.83
CA HIS A 164 -4.02 -45.80 -1.99
C HIS A 164 -2.71 -45.40 -2.69
N LEU A 165 -1.65 -45.26 -1.88
CA LEU A 165 -0.56 -46.25 -1.80
C LEU A 165 0.28 -45.99 -0.53
N ALA A 166 0.43 -47.03 0.29
CA ALA A 166 1.20 -47.08 1.53
C ALA A 166 2.73 -47.06 1.27
N PRO A 167 3.58 -46.75 2.27
CA PRO A 167 4.95 -47.26 2.31
C PRO A 167 4.99 -48.62 3.02
N SER A 168 6.01 -49.40 2.65
CA SER A 168 6.35 -50.76 3.12
C SER A 168 6.56 -50.88 4.63
#